data_AF-A0A8B6CYW7-F1
#
_entry.id   AF-A0A8B6CYW7-F1
#
_cell.length_a   1.000
_cell.length_b   1.000
_cell.length_c   1.000
_cell.angle_alpha   90.00
_cell.angle_beta   90.00
_cell.angle_gamma   90.00
#
_symmetry.space_group_name_H-M   'P 1'
#
loop_
_entity.id
_entity.type
_entity.pdbx_description
1 polymer ?
#
loop_
_entity_poly.entity_id
_entity_poly.type
_entity_poly.pdbx_seq_one_letter_code
_entity_poly.pdbx_strand_id
1 'polypeptide(L)' 'MMIIAVFLLLVSKVNCGQDCLSCTGVETYLDCNRHETCSNNEVCFKQKYSTLSGKMLYDFGCSMSQVR' A
#
# COMPACT_ATOMS: atom_id res chain seq x y z
N MET A 1 35.48 -30.13 -18.47
CA MET A 1 35.24 -28.67 -18.51
C MET A 1 33.79 -28.47 -18.10
N MET A 2 33.60 -28.13 -16.82
CA MET A 2 32.29 -28.11 -16.18
C MET A 2 31.67 -26.76 -16.49
N ILE A 3 30.77 -26.73 -17.49
CA ILE A 3 29.87 -25.59 -17.70
C ILE A 3 28.89 -25.68 -16.53
N ILE A 4 29.33 -25.20 -15.37
CA ILE A 4 28.42 -24.76 -14.33
C ILE A 4 27.67 -23.66 -15.05
N ALA A 5 26.49 -23.99 -15.58
CA ALA A 5 25.49 -23.01 -15.92
C ALA A 5 25.22 -22.33 -14.59
N VAL A 6 26.01 -21.28 -14.36
CA VAL A 6 25.80 -20.27 -13.37
C VAL A 6 24.49 -19.65 -13.82
N PHE A 7 23.39 -20.35 -13.50
CA PHE A 7 22.07 -19.81 -13.29
C PHE A 7 22.30 -18.78 -12.18
N LEU A 8 22.90 -17.65 -12.57
CA LEU A 8 22.65 -16.36 -11.99
C LEU A 8 21.16 -16.21 -12.11
N LEU A 9 20.46 -16.79 -11.13
CA LEU A 9 19.16 -16.36 -10.70
C LEU A 9 19.40 -14.90 -10.34
N LEU A 10 19.34 -14.05 -11.37
CA LEU A 10 18.98 -12.65 -11.26
C LEU A 10 17.57 -12.69 -10.69
N VAL A 11 17.47 -13.02 -9.40
CA VAL A 11 16.36 -12.63 -8.56
C VAL A 11 16.54 -11.14 -8.42
N SER A 12 16.30 -10.43 -9.53
CA SER A 12 16.00 -9.02 -9.52
C SER A 12 14.90 -8.94 -8.48
N LYS A 13 15.22 -8.36 -7.33
CA LYS A 13 14.26 -8.16 -6.25
C LYS A 13 13.20 -7.24 -6.84
N VAL A 14 12.18 -7.82 -7.46
CA VAL A 14 11.05 -7.08 -7.99
C VAL A 14 10.37 -6.59 -6.73
N ASN A 15 10.65 -5.33 -6.38
CA ASN A 15 9.98 -4.70 -5.27
C ASN A 15 8.56 -4.40 -5.78
N CYS A 16 7.73 -5.44 -5.78
CA CYS A 16 6.32 -5.31 -6.06
C CYS A 16 5.79 -4.40 -4.95
N GLY A 17 5.36 -3.20 -5.32
CA GLY A 17 4.78 -2.25 -4.38
C GLY A 17 3.70 -2.90 -3.54
N GLN A 18 3.49 -2.38 -2.33
CA GLN A 18 2.45 -2.86 -1.44
C GLN A 18 1.08 -2.45 -1.99
N ASP A 19 0.16 -3.40 -2.16
CA ASP A 19 -1.22 -3.09 -2.58
C ASP A 19 -2.05 -2.63 -1.38
N CYS A 20 -2.70 -1.48 -1.50
CA CYS A 20 -3.40 -0.80 -0.42
C CYS A 20 -4.80 -0.37 -0.87
N LEU A 21 -5.73 -0.30 0.09
CA LEU A 21 -7.01 0.38 -0.13
C LEU A 21 -6.77 1.87 -0.43
N SER A 22 -7.48 2.41 -1.42
CA SER A 22 -7.37 3.81 -1.87
C SER A 22 -8.76 4.43 -1.97
N CYS A 23 -9.26 4.90 -0.83
CA CYS A 23 -10.58 5.52 -0.73
C CYS A 23 -10.57 6.66 0.28
N THR A 24 -11.41 7.66 0.04
CA THR A 24 -11.57 8.81 0.94
C THR A 24 -13.02 8.96 1.35
N GLY A 25 -13.27 9.23 2.62
CA GLY A 25 -14.58 9.57 3.14
C GLY A 25 -15.55 8.39 3.20
N VAL A 26 -15.06 7.17 3.43
CA VAL A 26 -15.93 5.99 3.58
C VAL A 26 -16.33 5.79 5.04
N GLU A 27 -17.55 5.30 5.30
CA GLU A 27 -18.04 5.06 6.66
C GLU A 27 -17.44 3.78 7.26
N THR A 28 -17.13 2.78 6.42
CA THR A 28 -16.47 1.52 6.83
C THR A 28 -15.40 1.10 5.83
N TYR A 29 -14.52 0.17 6.24
CA TYR A 29 -13.51 -0.40 5.33
C TYR A 29 -14.15 -1.29 4.24
N LEU A 30 -15.35 -1.83 4.48
CA LEU A 30 -16.06 -2.69 3.54
C LEU A 30 -16.63 -1.90 2.35
N ASP A 31 -16.80 -0.59 2.52
CA ASP A 31 -17.29 0.30 1.46
C ASP A 31 -16.18 0.69 0.47
N CYS A 32 -14.93 0.34 0.75
CA CYS A 32 -13.79 0.62 -0.11
C CYS A 32 -13.41 -0.60 -0.95
N ASN A 33 -13.70 -0.56 -2.25
CA ASN A 33 -13.32 -1.60 -3.22
C ASN A 33 -12.14 -1.21 -4.12
N ARG A 34 -11.59 0.00 -3.93
CA ARG A 34 -10.51 0.51 -4.76
C ARG A 34 -9.16 0.20 -4.11
N HIS A 35 -8.26 -0.33 -4.93
CA HIS A 35 -6.90 -0.66 -4.55
C HIS A 35 -5.91 0.18 -5.36
N GLU A 36 -4.77 0.49 -4.77
CA GLU A 36 -3.64 1.12 -5.42
C GLU A 36 -2.33 0.47 -4.96
N THR A 37 -1.38 0.35 -5.88
CA THR A 37 -0.05 -0.17 -5.58
C THR A 37 0.87 0.97 -5.17
N CYS A 38 1.35 0.94 -3.93
CA CYS A 38 2.27 1.93 -3.38
C CYS A 38 3.66 1.88 -4.03
N SER A 39 4.32 3.03 -4.09
CA SER A 39 5.72 3.12 -4.49
C SER A 39 6.66 2.48 -3.45
N ASN A 40 7.93 2.26 -3.82
CA ASN A 40 8.91 1.54 -3.01
C ASN A 40 9.16 2.09 -1.58
N ASN A 41 8.79 3.34 -1.30
CA ASN A 41 9.00 4.01 -0.01
C ASN A 41 7.69 4.40 0.68
N GLU A 42 6.57 3.95 0.12
CA GLU A 42 5.24 4.22 0.64
C GLU A 42 4.70 2.97 1.36
N VAL A 43 3.88 3.20 2.37
CA VAL A 43 3.18 2.19 3.15
C VAL A 43 1.69 2.49 3.13
N CYS A 44 0.85 1.46 3.33
CA CYS A 44 -0.57 1.71 3.51
C CYS A 44 -0.79 2.56 4.77
N PHE A 45 -1.59 3.62 4.65
CA PHE A 45 -2.10 4.36 5.78
C PHE A 45 -3.61 4.19 5.93
N LYS A 46 -4.07 4.49 7.14
CA LYS A 46 -5.48 4.59 7.50
C LYS A 46 -5.65 5.81 8.39
N GLN A 47 -6.51 6.73 7.98
CA GLN A 47 -6.88 7.90 8.78
C GLN A 47 -8.34 7.80 9.17
N LYS A 48 -8.66 8.17 10.41
CA LYS A 48 -10.02 8.19 10.95
C LYS A 48 -10.31 9.61 11.42
N TYR A 49 -11.45 10.17 11.04
CA TYR A 49 -11.86 11.53 11.41
C TYR A 49 -13.37 11.63 11.58
N SER A 50 -13.81 12.64 12.34
CA SER A 50 -15.20 12.95 12.57
C SER A 50 -15.59 14.20 11.79
N THR A 51 -16.72 14.16 11.09
CA THR A 51 -17.30 15.35 10.45
C THR A 51 -17.98 16.26 11.47
N LEU A 52 -18.33 17.48 11.06
CA LEU A 52 -19.13 18.42 11.87
C LEU A 52 -20.50 17.86 12.27
N SER A 53 -21.04 16.92 11.48
CA SER A 53 -22.31 16.22 11.76
C SER A 53 -22.17 15.07 12.76
N GLY A 54 -20.95 14.80 13.26
CA GLY A 54 -20.66 13.67 14.15
C GLY A 54 -20.46 12.34 13.45
N LYS A 55 -20.60 12.26 12.10
CA LYS A 55 -20.29 11.05 11.34
C LYS A 55 -18.80 10.73 11.39
N MET A 56 -18.48 9.45 11.59
CA MET A 56 -17.10 8.93 11.51
C MET A 56 -16.80 8.48 10.09
N LEU A 57 -15.68 8.95 9.55
CA LEU A 57 -15.20 8.61 8.22
C LEU A 57 -13.76 8.12 8.27
N TYR A 58 -13.38 7.40 7.22
CA TYR A 58 -12.08 6.80 7.04
C TYR A 58 -11.50 7.16 5.67
N ASP A 59 -10.21 7.47 5.66
CA ASP A 59 -9.40 7.56 4.45
C ASP A 59 -8.33 6.47 4.46
N PHE A 60 -8.05 5.92 3.29
CA PHE A 60 -7.05 4.89 3.03
C PHE A 60 -6.22 5.28 1.81
N GLY A 61 -4.95 4.89 1.79
CA GLY A 61 -4.09 5.04 0.62
C GLY A 61 -2.64 4.74 0.92
N CYS A 62 -1.77 5.19 0.02
CA CYS A 62 -0.32 5.17 0.16
C CYS A 62 0.19 6.46 0.81
N SER A 63 1.11 6.32 1.76
CA SER A 63 1.81 7.45 2.36
C SER A 63 3.26 7.10 2.62
N MET A 64 4.13 8.09 2.54
CA MET A 64 5.55 7.89 2.84
C MET A 64 5.70 7.37 4.26
N SER A 65 6.47 6.28 4.42
CA SER A 65 6.79 5.76 5.74
C SER A 65 7.54 6.83 6.52
N GLN A 66 6.88 7.49 7.47
CA GLN A 66 7.59 8.32 8.45
C GLN A 66 8.39 7.38 9.35
N VAL A 67 9.63 7.10 8.96
CA VAL A 67 10.63 6.50 9.85
C VAL A 67 10.81 7.50 10.99
N ARG A 68 10.28 7.15 12.16
CA ARG A 68 10.40 7.93 13.39
C ARG A 68 11.40 7.25 14.32
#